data_AF-A0A212SF01-F1
#
_entry.id   AF-A0A212SF01-F1
#
_cell.length_a   1.000
_cell.length_b   1.000
_cell.length_c   1.000
_cell.angle_alpha   90.00
_cell.angle_beta   90.00
_cell.angle_gamma   90.00
#
_symmetry.space_group_name_H-M   'P 1'
#
loop_
_entity.id
_entity.type
_entity.pdbx_description
1 polymer ?
#
loop_
_entity_poly.entity_id
_entity_poly.type
_entity_poly.pdbx_seq_one_letter_code
_entity_poly.pdbx_strand_id
1 'polypeptide(L)'
;MVFAKGKCTTLSVSGEKYTCKAVVYSHFKNGRTAWQVAIPDGAIMLAGGRDSQLDPTRYVLQIDTLRAGRGDGSSQPYKAQGTCTAKLSADGVYLHSLSCSATNGIEDVQIEFFGDGTPVDRKTL
;
A
#
# COMPACT_ATOMS: atom_id res chain seq x y z
N MET A 1 -5.94 5.94 -9.95
CA MET A 1 -4.79 5.22 -9.34
C MET A 1 -3.57 6.12 -9.39
N VAL A 2 -2.67 5.98 -8.42
CA VAL A 2 -1.40 6.72 -8.33
C VAL A 2 -0.27 5.72 -8.15
N PHE A 3 0.76 5.81 -8.98
CA PHE A 3 1.92 4.92 -8.97
C PHE A 3 3.15 5.67 -8.49
N ALA A 4 3.84 5.13 -7.50
CA ALA A 4 5.09 5.67 -6.99
C ALA A 4 6.22 4.67 -7.21
N LYS A 5 7.31 5.12 -7.83
CA LYS A 5 8.53 4.34 -8.02
C LYS A 5 9.45 4.49 -6.81
N GLY A 6 10.21 3.45 -6.51
CA GLY A 6 11.06 3.43 -5.33
C GLY A 6 11.58 2.04 -5.00
N LYS A 7 11.77 1.77 -3.71
CA LYS A 7 12.19 0.47 -3.22
C LYS A 7 11.60 0.15 -1.85
N CYS A 8 11.26 -1.12 -1.64
CA CYS A 8 10.96 -1.63 -0.31
C CYS A 8 12.28 -1.98 0.41
N THR A 9 12.55 -1.38 1.57
CA THR A 9 13.59 -1.85 2.50
C THR A 9 13.08 -3.03 3.32
N THR A 10 11.78 -3.04 3.59
CA THR A 10 11.07 -4.17 4.19
C THR A 10 9.83 -4.43 3.36
N LEU A 11 9.68 -5.65 2.86
CA LEU A 11 8.40 -6.18 2.43
C LEU A 11 8.35 -7.60 2.94
N SER A 12 7.53 -7.84 3.94
CA SER A 12 7.41 -9.15 4.60
C SER A 12 5.97 -9.59 4.60
N VAL A 13 5.71 -10.84 4.21
CA VAL A 13 4.40 -11.50 4.33
C VAL A 13 4.64 -12.80 5.11
N SER A 14 4.09 -12.90 6.31
CA SER A 14 4.24 -14.09 7.18
C SER A 14 5.71 -14.51 7.39
N GLY A 15 6.61 -13.52 7.47
CA GLY A 15 8.05 -13.71 7.64
C GLY A 15 8.86 -13.91 6.35
N GLU A 16 8.19 -14.18 5.22
CA GLU A 16 8.85 -14.26 3.91
C GLU A 16 9.12 -12.85 3.37
N LYS A 17 10.37 -12.61 2.95
CA LYS A 17 10.84 -11.29 2.52
C LYS A 17 10.85 -11.17 1.01
N TYR A 18 10.35 -10.05 0.52
CA TYR A 18 10.34 -9.71 -0.90
C TYR A 18 10.99 -8.35 -1.14
N THR A 19 11.25 -8.07 -2.41
CA THR A 19 11.62 -6.74 -2.88
C THR A 19 10.48 -6.14 -3.67
N CYS A 20 10.34 -4.81 -3.63
CA CYS A 20 9.43 -4.10 -4.51
C CYS A 20 10.15 -2.92 -5.18
N LYS A 21 9.68 -2.52 -6.36
CA LYS A 21 10.19 -1.36 -7.12
C LYS A 21 9.18 -0.22 -7.24
N ALA A 22 7.94 -0.47 -6.82
CA ALA A 22 6.85 0.48 -6.88
C ALA A 22 5.75 0.09 -5.89
N VAL A 23 4.95 1.08 -5.52
CA VAL A 23 3.68 0.90 -4.80
C VAL A 23 2.57 1.63 -5.54
N VAL A 24 1.34 1.14 -5.39
CA VAL A 24 0.15 1.72 -6.03
C VAL A 24 -0.83 2.16 -4.96
N TYR A 25 -1.24 3.41 -5.02
CA TYR A 25 -2.37 3.95 -4.28
C TYR A 25 -3.63 3.94 -5.15
N SER A 26 -4.73 3.44 -4.59
CA SER A 26 -6.03 3.42 -5.26
C SER A 26 -7.12 3.96 -4.34
N HIS A 27 -7.88 4.93 -4.83
CA HIS A 27 -9.15 5.35 -4.24
C HIS A 27 -10.28 4.83 -5.12
N PHE A 28 -11.18 4.05 -4.53
CA PHE A 28 -12.24 3.33 -5.23
C PHE A 28 -13.56 4.10 -5.19
N LYS A 29 -14.44 3.86 -6.17
CA LYS A 29 -15.77 4.50 -6.25
C LYS A 29 -16.67 4.23 -5.04
N ASN A 30 -16.42 3.16 -4.30
CA ASN A 30 -17.12 2.83 -3.05
C ASN A 30 -16.54 3.54 -1.82
N GLY A 31 -15.66 4.54 -2.02
CA GLY A 31 -15.05 5.35 -0.97
C GLY A 31 -13.90 4.68 -0.23
N ARG A 32 -13.54 3.45 -0.59
CA ARG A 32 -12.42 2.73 0.03
C ARG A 32 -11.10 3.13 -0.61
N THR A 33 -10.03 2.99 0.15
CA THR A 33 -8.67 3.26 -0.31
C THR A 33 -7.78 2.04 -0.10
N ALA A 34 -6.77 1.85 -0.96
CA ALA A 34 -5.80 0.78 -0.80
C ALA A 34 -4.38 1.17 -1.24
N TRP A 35 -3.43 0.53 -0.56
CA TRP A 35 -2.03 0.42 -0.99
C TRP A 35 -1.78 -0.98 -1.53
N GLN A 36 -1.08 -1.07 -2.66
CA GLN A 36 -0.76 -2.33 -3.32
C GLN A 36 0.72 -2.42 -3.65
N VAL A 37 1.26 -3.63 -3.52
CA VAL A 37 2.63 -3.96 -3.90
C VAL A 37 2.66 -5.32 -4.60
N ALA A 38 3.44 -5.41 -5.68
CA ALA A 38 3.65 -6.66 -6.40
C ALA A 38 4.64 -7.56 -5.66
N ILE A 39 4.40 -8.86 -5.69
CA ILE A 39 5.29 -9.95 -5.25
C ILE A 39 5.44 -10.94 -6.42
N PRO A 40 6.45 -11.85 -6.43
CA PRO A 40 6.75 -12.68 -7.60
C PRO A 40 5.54 -13.40 -8.21
N ASP A 41 4.66 -13.95 -7.38
CA ASP A 41 3.49 -14.72 -7.82
C ASP A 41 2.16 -14.00 -7.59
N GLY A 42 2.17 -12.67 -7.50
CA GLY A 42 0.92 -11.93 -7.27
C GLY A 42 1.09 -10.52 -6.73
N ALA A 43 0.15 -10.12 -5.88
CA ALA A 43 0.17 -8.80 -5.26
C ALA A 43 -0.50 -8.82 -3.88
N ILE A 44 0.00 -8.00 -2.98
CA ILE A 44 -0.62 -7.74 -1.68
C ILE A 44 -1.32 -6.40 -1.74
N MET A 45 -2.59 -6.38 -1.36
CA MET A 45 -3.42 -5.18 -1.21
C MET A 45 -3.81 -5.00 0.25
N LEU A 46 -3.49 -3.85 0.80
CA LEU A 46 -3.93 -3.41 2.12
C LEU A 46 -4.97 -2.30 1.93
N ALA A 47 -6.20 -2.55 2.35
CA ALA A 47 -7.33 -1.67 2.10
C ALA A 47 -8.08 -1.27 3.37
N GLY A 48 -8.71 -0.10 3.32
CA GLY A 48 -9.45 0.48 4.43
C GLY A 48 -10.57 1.39 3.97
N GLY A 49 -11.61 1.51 4.79
CA GLY A 49 -12.68 2.51 4.62
C GLY A 49 -12.51 3.77 5.46
N ARG A 50 -11.42 3.89 6.23
CA ARG A 50 -11.17 5.03 7.12
C ARG A 50 -9.75 5.54 6.91
N ASP A 51 -9.62 6.79 6.54
CA ASP A 51 -8.35 7.48 6.39
C ASP A 51 -8.40 8.89 7.00
N SER A 52 -7.23 9.50 7.13
CA SER A 52 -7.08 10.88 7.57
C SER A 52 -5.83 11.51 6.96
N GLN A 53 -5.94 12.81 6.69
CA GLN A 53 -4.85 13.65 6.23
C GLN A 53 -4.99 15.01 6.90
N LEU A 54 -4.52 15.09 8.16
CA LEU A 54 -4.62 16.32 8.96
C LEU A 54 -3.67 17.42 8.45
N ASP A 55 -2.57 17.01 7.82
CA ASP A 55 -1.66 17.91 7.12
C ASP A 55 -1.35 17.35 5.72
N PRO A 56 -1.05 18.19 4.71
CA PRO A 56 -0.84 17.73 3.34
C PRO A 56 0.32 16.75 3.16
N THR A 57 1.26 16.70 4.10
CA THR A 57 2.48 15.88 4.03
C THR A 57 2.33 14.50 4.66
N ARG A 58 1.22 14.23 5.37
CA ARG A 58 1.01 12.96 6.07
C ARG A 58 -0.40 12.42 5.86
N TYR A 59 -0.46 11.28 5.20
CA TYR A 59 -1.69 10.52 4.99
C TYR A 59 -1.67 9.23 5.81
N VAL A 60 -2.78 8.90 6.48
CA VAL A 60 -2.93 7.69 7.30
C VAL A 60 -4.16 6.91 6.84
N LEU A 61 -4.00 5.62 6.57
CA LEU A 61 -5.09 4.70 6.23
C LEU A 61 -5.20 3.62 7.29
N GLN A 62 -6.38 3.45 7.87
CA GLN A 62 -6.69 2.34 8.78
C GLN A 62 -7.05 1.11 7.95
N ILE A 63 -6.26 0.05 8.07
CA ILE A 63 -6.46 -1.18 7.32
C ILE A 63 -7.52 -2.03 8.02
N ASP A 64 -8.55 -2.41 7.26
CA ASP A 64 -9.59 -3.34 7.70
C ASP A 64 -9.65 -4.61 6.83
N THR A 65 -8.92 -4.61 5.71
CA THR A 65 -8.94 -5.68 4.71
C THR A 65 -7.55 -5.92 4.15
N LEU A 66 -7.13 -7.18 4.14
CA LEU A 66 -5.95 -7.66 3.43
C LEU A 66 -6.43 -8.52 2.27
N ARG A 67 -5.82 -8.38 1.09
CA ARG A 67 -6.08 -9.26 -0.05
C ARG A 67 -4.76 -9.67 -0.67
N ALA A 68 -4.51 -10.98 -0.69
CA ALA A 68 -3.46 -11.59 -1.49
C ALA A 68 -4.07 -12.00 -2.83
N GLY A 69 -3.60 -11.37 -3.90
CA GLY A 69 -3.88 -11.78 -5.29
C GLY A 69 -2.77 -12.69 -5.79
N ARG A 70 -3.13 -13.64 -6.64
CA ARG A 70 -2.23 -14.59 -7.30
C ARG A 70 -2.06 -14.25 -8.78
N GLY A 71 -1.00 -14.76 -9.40
CA GLY A 71 -0.69 -14.56 -10.82
C GLY A 71 -1.77 -15.08 -11.79
N ASP A 72 -2.64 -15.98 -11.34
CA ASP A 72 -3.80 -16.48 -12.10
C ASP A 72 -5.02 -15.53 -12.07
N GLY A 73 -4.91 -14.39 -11.38
CA GLY A 73 -5.98 -13.40 -11.21
C GLY A 73 -6.95 -13.72 -10.07
N SER A 74 -6.81 -14.88 -9.41
CA SER A 74 -7.59 -15.19 -8.22
C SER A 74 -7.12 -14.32 -7.04
N SER A 75 -8.06 -13.91 -6.20
CA SER A 75 -7.76 -13.19 -4.97
C SER A 75 -8.87 -13.37 -3.96
N GLN A 76 -8.52 -13.41 -2.69
CA GLN A 76 -9.50 -13.48 -1.60
C GLN A 76 -9.26 -12.36 -0.59
N PRO A 77 -10.30 -11.59 -0.23
CA PRO A 77 -10.19 -10.62 0.85
C PRO A 77 -10.31 -11.33 2.20
N TYR A 78 -9.47 -10.91 3.15
CA TYR A 78 -9.49 -11.31 4.55
C TYR A 78 -9.72 -10.06 5.39
N LYS A 79 -10.50 -10.20 6.48
CA LYS A 79 -10.55 -9.15 7.49
C LYS A 79 -9.17 -9.02 8.11
N ALA A 80 -8.70 -7.79 8.23
CA ALA A 80 -7.42 -7.48 8.83
C ALA A 80 -7.57 -6.27 9.75
N GLN A 81 -6.54 -6.01 10.53
CA GLN A 81 -6.38 -4.77 11.27
C GLN A 81 -4.97 -4.27 11.06
N GLY A 82 -4.82 -2.95 10.95
CA GLY A 82 -3.51 -2.36 10.73
C GLY A 82 -3.58 -0.90 10.35
N THR A 83 -2.44 -0.35 9.95
CA THR A 83 -2.33 1.04 9.52
C THR A 83 -1.26 1.17 8.46
N CYS A 84 -1.50 2.04 7.48
CA CYS A 84 -0.48 2.57 6.59
C CYS A 84 -0.32 4.07 6.85
N THR A 85 0.92 4.54 6.98
CA THR A 85 1.27 5.97 7.02
C THR A 85 2.15 6.30 5.82
N ALA A 86 1.68 7.23 4.99
CA ALA A 86 2.41 7.78 3.86
C ALA A 86 2.94 9.18 4.18
N LYS A 87 4.20 9.43 3.85
CA LYS A 87 4.81 10.76 3.85
C LYS A 87 4.89 11.28 2.43
N LEU A 88 4.31 12.45 2.19
CA LEU A 88 4.14 13.06 0.88
C LEU A 88 4.80 14.44 0.85
N SER A 89 5.11 14.94 -0.34
CA SER A 89 5.29 16.38 -0.51
C SER A 89 3.94 17.10 -0.32
N ALA A 90 3.97 18.37 0.11
CA ALA A 90 2.74 19.12 0.41
C ALA A 90 1.79 19.28 -0.80
N ASP A 91 2.34 19.24 -2.02
CA ASP A 91 1.60 19.27 -3.29
C ASP A 91 1.15 17.88 -3.78
N GLY A 92 1.51 16.81 -3.05
CA GLY A 92 1.20 15.42 -3.40
C GLY A 92 1.86 14.94 -4.69
N VAL A 93 2.92 15.61 -5.16
CA VAL A 93 3.68 15.21 -6.36
C VAL A 93 4.65 14.07 -6.04
N TYR A 94 5.16 13.99 -4.80
CA TYR A 94 6.14 12.99 -4.39
C TYR A 94 5.62 12.15 -3.23
N LEU A 95 5.83 10.83 -3.32
CA LEU A 95 5.73 9.91 -2.18
C LEU A 95 7.13 9.69 -1.63
N HIS A 96 7.42 10.22 -0.45
CA HIS A 96 8.73 10.07 0.19
C HIS A 96 8.88 8.70 0.84
N SER A 97 7.87 8.26 1.60
CA SER A 97 7.88 6.95 2.23
C SER A 97 6.48 6.43 2.49
N LEU A 98 6.35 5.11 2.59
CA LEU A 98 5.14 4.41 3.02
C LEU A 98 5.55 3.34 4.04
N SER A 99 4.96 3.41 5.22
CA SER A 99 5.10 2.39 6.28
C SER A 99 3.74 1.77 6.53
N CYS A 100 3.63 0.45 6.39
CA CYS A 100 2.41 -0.30 6.64
C CYS A 100 2.67 -1.50 7.54
N SER A 101 1.78 -1.71 8.49
CA SER A 101 1.70 -2.91 9.32
C SER A 101 0.25 -3.37 9.36
N ALA A 102 -0.01 -4.61 8.97
CA ALA A 102 -1.34 -5.21 9.02
C ALA A 102 -1.28 -6.69 9.35
N THR A 103 -2.29 -7.19 10.04
CA THR A 103 -2.43 -8.61 10.37
C THR A 103 -3.89 -9.06 10.28
N ASN A 104 -4.12 -10.30 9.87
CA ASN A 104 -5.42 -10.96 9.99
C ASN A 104 -5.45 -12.02 11.12
N GLY A 105 -4.40 -12.06 11.95
CA GLY A 105 -4.20 -13.06 13.01
C GLY A 105 -3.53 -14.36 12.55
N ILE A 106 -3.34 -14.54 11.24
CA ILE A 106 -2.66 -15.69 10.62
C ILE A 106 -1.46 -15.20 9.79
N GLU A 107 -1.70 -14.17 8.98
CA GLU A 107 -0.73 -13.51 8.13
C GLU A 107 -0.40 -12.13 8.66
N ASP A 108 0.90 -11.84 8.72
CA ASP A 108 1.42 -10.53 9.08
C ASP A 108 2.09 -9.90 7.85
N VAL A 109 1.69 -8.67 7.52
CA VAL A 109 2.26 -7.90 6.42
C VAL A 109 2.95 -6.66 6.96
N GLN A 110 4.21 -6.50 6.59
CA GLN A 110 5.01 -5.31 6.85
C GLN A 110 5.52 -4.73 5.54
N ILE A 111 5.35 -3.44 5.33
CA ILE A 111 5.86 -2.71 4.16
C ILE A 111 6.58 -1.46 4.65
N GLU A 112 7.85 -1.32 4.30
CA GLU A 112 8.62 -0.09 4.42
C GLU A 112 9.16 0.25 3.03
N PHE A 113 8.57 1.27 2.42
CA PHE A 113 8.89 1.73 1.08
C PHE A 113 9.44 3.16 1.11
N PHE A 114 10.44 3.41 0.28
CA PHE A 114 11.01 4.73 0.04
C PHE A 114 10.89 5.08 -1.45
N GLY A 115 10.34 6.26 -1.73
CA GLY A 115 10.29 6.80 -3.08
C GLY A 115 11.70 7.08 -3.62
N ASP A 116 11.86 7.01 -4.93
CA ASP A 116 13.12 7.28 -5.62
C ASP A 116 13.35 8.78 -5.93
N GLY A 117 12.45 9.65 -5.49
CA GLY A 117 12.48 11.09 -5.77
C GLY A 117 11.85 11.47 -7.11
N THR A 118 11.25 10.53 -7.85
CA THR A 118 10.50 10.85 -9.05
C THR A 118 9.04 11.23 -8.74
N PRO A 119 8.41 12.11 -9.53
CA PRO A 119 6.99 12.41 -9.42
C PRO A 119 6.13 11.15 -9.56
N VAL A 120 5.04 11.09 -8.80
CA VAL A 120 4.06 10.01 -8.93
C VAL A 120 3.31 10.10 -10.26
N ASP A 121 3.03 8.95 -10.85
CA ASP A 121 2.21 8.86 -12.07
C ASP A 121 0.73 8.70 -11.70
N ARG A 122 -0.12 9.59 -12.20
CA ARG A 122 -1.56 9.59 -11.92
C ARG A 122 -2.31 9.06 -13.13
N LYS A 123 -3.06 7.97 -12.94
CA LYS A 123 -3.94 7.37 -13.96
C LYS A 123 -5.40 7.47 -13.54
N THR A 124 -6.22 8.06 -14.41
CA THR A 124 -7.68 7.98 -14.31
C THR A 124 -8.12 6.60 -14.83
N LEU A 125 -9.05 5.96 -14.11
CA LEU A 125 -9.74 4.75 -14.58
C LEU A 125 -11.06 5.17 -15.24
#